data_AF-A0A4R1V9M7-F1
#
_entry.id   AF-A0A4R1V9M7-F1
#
_cell.length_a   1.000
_cell.length_b   1.000
_cell.length_c   1.000
_cell.angle_alpha   90.00
_cell.angle_beta   90.00
_cell.angle_gamma   90.00
#
_symmetry.space_group_name_H-M   'P 1'
#
loop_
_entity.id
_entity.type
_entity.pdbx_description
1 polymer ?
#
loop_
_entity_poly.entity_id
_entity_poly.type
_entity_poly.pdbx_seq_one_letter_code
_entity_poly.pdbx_strand_id
1 'polypeptide(L)' 'MRQIDPSDLTLYALTSTELTRFSRGVALGLLEPPCSVIRRSDTEISVRFRSHREAERTRKYIS' A
#
# COMPACT_ATOMS: atom_id res chain seq x y z
N MET A 1 3.53 -6.18 3.78
CA MET A 1 3.58 -5.38 2.55
C MET A 1 4.87 -5.75 1.86
N ARG A 2 4.80 -6.13 0.59
CA ARG A 2 5.93 -6.64 -0.19
C ARG A 2 6.10 -5.82 -1.45
N GLN A 3 7.32 -5.35 -1.74
CA GLN A 3 7.59 -4.66 -3.00
C GLN A 3 7.48 -5.65 -4.16
N ILE A 4 6.76 -5.27 -5.22
CA ILE A 4 6.53 -6.15 -6.38
C ILE A 4 7.69 -6.06 -7.37
N ASP A 5 8.19 -4.85 -7.59
CA ASP A 5 9.23 -4.56 -8.57
C ASP A 5 10.33 -3.70 -7.92
N PRO A 6 11.58 -4.16 -7.86
CA PRO A 6 12.70 -3.38 -7.30
C PRO A 6 13.01 -2.11 -8.11
N SER A 7 12.64 -2.04 -9.40
CA SER A 7 12.78 -0.85 -10.23
C SER A 7 11.66 0.17 -10.02
N ASP A 8 10.47 -0.26 -9.57
CA ASP A 8 9.35 0.60 -9.19
C ASP A 8 9.20 0.65 -7.66
N LEU A 9 9.90 1.63 -7.04
CA LEU A 9 9.88 1.87 -5.59
C LEU A 9 8.52 2.34 -5.04
N THR A 10 7.50 2.43 -5.89
CA THR A 10 6.14 2.86 -5.51
C THR A 10 5.12 1.74 -5.57
N LEU A 11 5.47 0.55 -6.08
CA LEU A 11 4.53 -0.55 -6.30
C LEU A 11 4.70 -1.70 -5.30
N TYR A 12 3.64 -1.96 -4.54
CA TYR A 12 3.64 -2.95 -3.48
C TYR A 12 2.42 -3.85 -3.51
N ALA A 13 2.58 -5.09 -3.05
CA ALA A 13 1.51 -6.01 -2.74
C ALA A 13 1.19 -5.93 -1.24
N LEU A 14 -0.10 -5.82 -0.94
CA LEU A 14 -0.66 -5.88 0.40
C LEU A 14 -1.55 -7.12 0.51
N THR A 15 -1.51 -7.76 1.68
CA THR A 15 -2.51 -8.75 2.08
C THR A 15 -3.85 -8.08 2.42
N SER A 16 -4.94 -8.84 2.48
CA SER A 16 -6.26 -8.31 2.86
C SER A 16 -6.27 -7.63 4.24
N THR A 17 -5.52 -8.18 5.21
CA THR A 17 -5.36 -7.58 6.55
C THR A 17 -4.63 -6.24 6.49
N GLU A 18 -3.55 -6.18 5.72
CA GLU A 18 -2.75 -4.95 5.55
C GLU A 18 -3.53 -3.87 4.81
N LEU A 19 -4.29 -4.25 3.78
CA LEU A 19 -5.18 -3.32 3.08
C LEU A 19 -6.23 -2.75 4.02
N THR A 20 -6.80 -3.56 4.91
CA THR A 20 -7.79 -3.09 5.89
C THR A 20 -7.17 -2.04 6.83
N ARG A 21 -5.96 -2.29 7.34
CA ARG A 21 -5.22 -1.31 8.16
C ARG A 21 -4.90 -0.04 7.39
N PHE A 22 -4.46 -0.19 6.14
CA PHE A 22 -4.16 0.93 5.24
C PHE A 22 -5.39 1.80 4.99
N SER A 23 -6.51 1.21 4.56
CA SER A 23 -7.77 1.92 4.30
C SER A 23 -8.27 2.65 5.53
N ARG A 24 -8.13 2.07 6.73
CA ARG A 24 -8.45 2.75 8.00
C ARG A 24 -7.53 3.95 8.25
N GLY A 25 -6.22 3.81 8.00
CA GLY A 25 -5.25 4.91 8.10
C GLY A 25 -5.59 6.07 7.17
N VAL A 26 -6.01 5.77 5.93
CA VAL A 26 -6.46 6.79 4.96
C VAL A 26 -7.76 7.45 5.42
N ALA A 27 -8.75 6.68 5.88
CA ALA A 27 -10.02 7.22 6.36
C ALA A 27 -9.87 8.15 7.59
N LEU A 28 -8.83 7.91 8.41
CA LEU A 28 -8.48 8.75 9.56
C LEU A 28 -7.58 9.95 9.20
N GLY A 29 -7.20 10.12 7.93
CA GLY A 29 -6.28 11.17 7.49
C GLY A 29 -4.82 10.96 7.94
N LEU A 30 -4.47 9.76 8.41
CA LEU A 30 -3.12 9.42 8.88
C LEU A 30 -2.19 8.99 7.74
N LEU A 31 -2.75 8.55 6.62
CA LEU A 31 -2.05 8.15 5.40
C LEU A 31 -2.70 8.81 4.18
N GLU A 32 -1.92 8.96 3.12
CA GLU A 32 -2.43 9.45 1.84
C GLU A 32 -3.11 8.32 1.05
N PRO A 33 -4.16 8.62 0.26
CA PRO A 33 -4.74 7.65 -0.65
C PRO A 33 -3.75 7.29 -1.75
N PRO A 34 -3.70 6.02 -2.17
CA PRO A 34 -2.75 5.57 -3.18
C PRO A 34 -3.15 6.11 -4.56
N CYS A 35 -2.17 6.18 -5.48
CA CYS A 35 -2.41 6.52 -6.88
C CYS A 35 -3.34 5.54 -7.58
N SER A 36 -3.15 4.25 -7.31
CA SER A 36 -3.93 3.19 -7.95
C SER A 36 -3.93 1.94 -7.09
N VAL A 37 -5.05 1.23 -7.12
CA VAL A 37 -5.24 -0.07 -6.47
C VAL A 37 -5.71 -1.06 -7.52
N ILE A 38 -5.02 -2.19 -7.64
CA ILE A 38 -5.33 -3.26 -8.57
C ILE A 38 -5.44 -4.56 -7.79
N ARG A 39 -6.62 -5.17 -7.78
CA ARG A 39 -6.82 -6.50 -7.19
C ARG A 39 -6.18 -7.54 -8.10
N ARG A 40 -5.22 -8.32 -7.59
CA ARG A 40 -4.59 -9.42 -8.34
C ARG A 40 -5.22 -10.76 -8.05
N SER A 41 -5.64 -10.98 -6.81
CA SER A 41 -6.36 -12.19 -6.37
C SER A 41 -7.30 -11.87 -5.21
N ASP A 42 -7.89 -12.92 -4.61
CA ASP A 42 -8.69 -12.78 -3.40
C ASP A 42 -7.89 -12.41 -2.15
N THR A 43 -6.58 -12.66 -2.17
CA THR A 43 -5.68 -12.49 -1.03
C THR A 43 -4.58 -11.47 -1.26
N GLU A 44 -4.35 -11.05 -2.51
CA GLU A 44 -3.28 -10.12 -2.89
C GLU A 44 -3.80 -8.93 -3.69
N ILE A 45 -3.46 -7.73 -3.20
CA ILE A 45 -3.87 -6.45 -3.80
C ILE A 45 -2.63 -5.61 -4.03
N SER A 46 -2.43 -5.18 -5.28
CA SER A 46 -1.37 -4.26 -5.66
C SER A 46 -1.79 -2.82 -5.40
N VAL A 47 -0.91 -2.05 -4.78
CA VAL A 47 -1.11 -0.64 -4.47
C VAL A 47 0.10 0.13 -4.99
N ARG A 48 -0.17 1.24 -5.71
CA ARG A 48 0.86 2.18 -6.15
C ARG A 48 0.75 3.48 -5.36
N PHE A 49 1.85 3.90 -4.76
CA PHE A 49 1.97 5.16 -4.03
C PHE A 49 2.45 6.30 -4.95
N ARG A 50 2.31 7.57 -4.53
CA ARG A 50 2.82 8.72 -5.30
C ARG A 50 4.33 8.83 -5.23
N SER A 51 4.92 8.32 -4.15
CA SER A 51 6.35 8.40 -3.91
C SER A 51 6.85 7.25 -3.05
N HIS A 52 8.15 6.98 -3.15
CA HIS A 52 8.82 6.03 -2.27
C HIS A 52 8.67 6.41 -0.78
N ARG A 53 8.72 7.70 -0.46
CA ARG A 53 8.55 8.21 0.91
C ARG A 53 7.18 7.85 1.50
N GLU A 54 6.14 7.95 0.68
CA GLU A 54 4.77 7.58 1.07
C GLU A 54 4.62 6.08 1.29
N ALA A 55 5.23 5.27 0.40
CA ALA A 55 5.29 3.83 0.56
C ALA A 55 5.98 3.44 1.87
N GLU A 56 7.13 4.03 2.19
CA GLU A 56 7.88 3.76 3.42
C GLU A 56 7.10 4.20 4.68
N ARG A 57 6.42 5.35 4.64
CA ARG A 57 5.53 5.79 5.74
C ARG A 57 4.39 4.80 5.95
N THR A 58 3.76 4.36 4.87
CA THR A 58 2.67 3.39 4.91
C THR A 58 3.14 2.06 5.48
N ARG A 59 4.29 1.56 5.02
CA ARG A 59 4.91 0.32 5.50
C ARG A 59 5.10 0.35 7.01
N LYS A 60 5.68 1.42 7.55
CA LYS A 60 5.89 1.60 8.99
C LYS A 60 4.59 1.65 9.80
N TYR A 61 3.51 2.16 9.21
CA TYR A 61 2.21 2.26 9.89
C TYR A 61 1.46 0.93 9.96
N ILE A 62 1.52 0.12 8.89
CA ILE A 62 0.75 -1.13 8.79
C ILE A 62 1.50 -2.38 9.25
N SER A 63 2.83 -2.30 9.39
CA SER A 63 3.70 -3.34 9.97
C SER A 63 3.26 -3.74 11.37
#